data_AF-A0A7K2M9K7-F1
#
_entry.id   AF-A0A7K2M9K7-F1
#
_cell.length_a   1.000
_cell.length_b   1.000
_cell.length_c   1.000
_cell.angle_alpha   90.00
_cell.angle_beta   90.00
_cell.angle_gamma   90.00
#
_symmetry.space_group_name_H-M   'P 1'
#
loop_
_entity.id
_entity.type
_entity.pdbx_description
1 polymer ?
#
loop_
_entity_poly.entity_id
_entity_poly.type
_entity_poly.pdbx_seq_one_letter_code
_entity_poly.pdbx_strand_id
1 'polypeptide(L)'
;LQRRIAKRADIRLTVVGERLLAARKETPADADPDEVDVRFATAATPWLPVEVPPRAAAGVLAYLRAAELAYGAFDFAEDGDGTWWFLECNQSGQFGFVEVETGLPIARTIAEWLSRPAPREPGCADGRRLTAP
;
A
#
# COMPACT_ATOMS: atom_id res chain seq x y z
N LEU A 1 -14.98 9.11 -16.42
CA LEU A 1 -13.78 9.97 -16.49
C LEU A 1 -13.41 10.43 -15.09
N GLN A 2 -12.13 10.48 -14.75
CA GLN A 2 -11.61 10.92 -13.45
C GLN A 2 -11.14 12.38 -13.51
N ARG A 3 -11.32 13.14 -12.42
CA ARG A 3 -10.81 14.52 -12.31
C ARG A 3 -9.29 14.50 -12.22
N ARG A 4 -8.62 15.30 -13.06
CA ARG A 4 -7.17 15.51 -12.98
C ARG A 4 -6.79 16.29 -11.72
N ILE A 5 -5.80 15.80 -10.99
CA ILE A 5 -5.21 16.48 -9.83
C ILE A 5 -3.91 17.16 -10.26
N ALA A 6 -3.74 18.43 -9.91
CA ALA A 6 -2.46 19.13 -10.02
C ALA A 6 -1.52 18.60 -8.93
N LYS A 7 -0.95 17.41 -9.17
CA LYS A 7 -0.14 16.70 -8.19
C LYS A 7 1.27 17.29 -8.09
N ARG A 8 1.82 17.28 -6.88
CA ARG A 8 3.24 17.54 -6.59
C ARG A 8 4.04 16.26 -6.42
N ALA A 9 3.37 15.15 -6.10
CA ALA A 9 4.01 13.85 -5.99
C ALA A 9 3.04 12.70 -6.27
N ASP A 10 3.61 11.57 -6.63
CA ASP A 10 2.98 10.26 -6.56
C ASP A 10 3.30 9.62 -5.21
N ILE A 11 2.32 8.93 -4.64
CA ILE A 11 2.48 8.14 -3.42
C ILE A 11 2.17 6.68 -3.74
N ARG A 12 3.11 5.80 -3.39
CA ARG A 12 2.95 4.35 -3.44
C ARG A 12 2.88 3.84 -2.02
N LEU A 13 1.70 3.42 -1.57
CA LEU A 13 1.47 2.84 -0.25
C LEU A 13 1.24 1.35 -0.38
N THR A 14 2.21 0.55 0.07
CA THR A 14 2.04 -0.90 0.18
C THR A 14 1.55 -1.26 1.58
N VAL A 15 0.52 -2.07 1.66
CA VAL A 15 -0.06 -2.52 2.93
C VAL A 15 -0.01 -4.03 3.02
N VAL A 16 0.42 -4.54 4.18
CA VAL A 16 0.48 -5.97 4.50
C VAL A 16 -0.14 -6.19 5.88
N GLY A 17 -1.32 -6.80 5.94
CA GLY A 17 -2.16 -6.84 7.13
C GLY A 17 -2.48 -5.42 7.61
N GLU A 18 -1.86 -5.01 8.72
CA GLU A 18 -2.01 -3.67 9.31
C GLU A 18 -0.74 -2.81 9.20
N ARG A 19 0.29 -3.29 8.49
CA ARG A 19 1.54 -2.54 8.28
C ARG A 19 1.43 -1.70 7.03
N LEU A 20 1.64 -0.40 7.16
CA LEU A 20 1.62 0.57 6.07
C LEU A 20 3.06 0.99 5.74
N LEU A 21 3.47 0.80 4.49
CA LEU A 21 4.79 1.16 3.99
C LEU A 21 4.62 2.08 2.79
N ALA A 22 4.78 3.40 3.01
CA ALA A 22 4.57 4.40 1.97
C ALA A 22 5.88 4.99 1.46
N ALA A 23 5.90 5.22 0.15
CA ALA A 23 6.93 5.96 -0.54
C ALA A 23 6.32 7.09 -1.35
N ARG A 24 7.09 8.17 -1.51
CA ARG A 24 6.73 9.38 -2.22
C ARG A 24 7.74 9.64 -3.32
N LYS A 25 7.26 10.03 -4.50
CA LYS A 25 8.09 10.44 -5.63
C LYS A 25 7.64 11.80 -6.13
N GLU A 26 8.55 12.79 -6.09
CA GLU A 26 8.21 14.14 -6.53
C GLU A 26 7.98 14.19 -8.04
N THR A 27 6.94 14.92 -8.43
CA THR A 27 6.72 15.31 -9.82
C THR A 27 7.56 16.57 -10.08
N PRO A 28 8.50 16.53 -11.05
CA PRO A 28 9.29 17.71 -11.42
C PRO A 28 8.40 18.90 -11.80
N ALA A 29 8.82 20.11 -11.43
CA ALA A 29 8.05 21.34 -11.66
C ALA A 29 7.95 21.73 -13.15
N ASP A 30 8.88 21.22 -13.96
CA ASP A 30 9.01 21.39 -15.40
C ASP A 30 8.44 20.22 -16.21
N ALA A 31 7.88 19.20 -15.55
CA ALA A 31 7.21 18.11 -16.23
C ALA A 31 6.03 18.69 -17.02
N ASP A 32 6.09 18.62 -18.35
CA ASP A 32 4.99 19.06 -19.21
C ASP A 32 3.72 18.27 -18.79
N PRO A 33 2.61 18.96 -18.49
CA PRO A 33 1.35 18.29 -18.19
C PRO A 33 0.90 17.27 -19.25
N ASP A 34 1.43 17.31 -20.48
CA ASP A 34 1.18 16.38 -21.58
C ASP A 34 2.39 15.50 -21.96
N GLU A 35 3.56 15.63 -21.31
CA GLU A 35 4.70 14.71 -21.52
C GLU A 35 4.42 13.36 -20.85
N VAL A 36 3.95 12.43 -21.66
CA VAL A 36 3.88 10.99 -21.33
C VAL A 36 5.17 10.25 -21.75
N ASP A 37 6.15 10.96 -22.33
CA ASP A 37 7.33 10.33 -22.93
C ASP A 37 8.54 10.26 -21.98
N VAL A 38 8.57 9.21 -21.17
CA VAL A 38 9.63 8.84 -20.21
C VAL A 38 11.04 8.67 -20.82
N ARG A 39 11.20 8.82 -22.15
CA ARG A 39 12.47 8.67 -22.86
C ARG A 39 13.42 9.85 -22.73
N PHE A 40 12.93 11.04 -22.34
CA PHE A 40 13.74 12.27 -22.23
C PHE A 40 13.83 12.83 -20.81
N ALA A 41 13.24 12.15 -19.82
CA ALA A 41 13.25 12.63 -18.44
C ALA A 41 14.67 12.60 -17.84
N THR A 42 15.19 13.80 -17.58
CA THR A 42 16.35 14.06 -16.72
C THR A 42 16.24 13.21 -15.45
N ALA A 43 17.31 12.48 -15.09
CA ALA A 43 17.41 11.52 -13.98
C ALA A 43 16.15 11.39 -13.11
N ALA A 44 15.37 10.34 -13.33
CA ALA A 44 14.09 10.13 -12.67
C ALA A 44 14.21 10.31 -11.15
N THR A 45 13.38 11.18 -10.57
CA THR A 45 13.31 11.39 -9.13
C THR A 45 13.11 10.04 -8.42
N PRO A 46 13.94 9.70 -7.42
CA PRO A 46 13.78 8.45 -6.69
C PRO A 46 12.54 8.49 -5.79
N TRP A 47 12.03 7.31 -5.48
CA TRP A 47 11.10 7.10 -4.39
C TRP A 47 11.82 7.28 -3.05
N LEU A 48 11.17 7.98 -2.12
CA LEU A 48 11.64 8.18 -0.75
C LEU A 48 10.58 7.72 0.25
N PRO A 49 10.95 7.13 1.40
CA PRO A 49 9.99 6.83 2.46
C PRO A 49 9.20 8.07 2.87
N VAL A 50 7.91 7.90 3.16
CA VAL A 50 7.06 8.98 3.68
C VAL A 50 6.14 8.44 4.77
N GLU A 51 5.87 9.28 5.77
CA GLU A 51 4.87 8.97 6.79
C GLU A 51 3.46 9.01 6.22
N VAL A 52 2.61 8.10 6.67
CA VAL A 52 1.22 8.04 6.20
C VAL A 52 0.33 8.95 7.05
N PRO A 53 -0.38 9.92 6.45
CA PRO A 53 -1.31 10.76 7.19
C PRO A 53 -2.40 9.91 7.88
N PRO A 54 -2.80 10.21 9.14
CA PRO A 54 -3.75 9.39 9.89
C PRO A 54 -5.08 9.15 9.16
N ARG A 55 -5.56 10.15 8.41
CA ARG A 55 -6.79 10.04 7.61
C ARG A 55 -6.65 9.02 6.48
N ALA A 56 -5.51 9.02 5.78
CA ALA A 56 -5.23 8.06 4.72
C ALA A 56 -5.09 6.64 5.30
N ALA A 57 -4.36 6.50 6.41
CA ALA A 57 -4.20 5.22 7.09
C ALA A 57 -5.55 4.61 7.51
N ALA A 58 -6.42 5.40 8.13
CA ALA A 58 -7.75 4.94 8.56
C ALA A 58 -8.61 4.49 7.37
N GLY A 59 -8.61 5.27 6.27
CA GLY A 59 -9.36 4.93 5.06
C GLY A 59 -8.87 3.66 4.38
N VAL A 60 -7.55 3.51 4.24
CA VAL A 60 -6.92 2.35 3.61
C VAL A 60 -7.15 1.06 4.40
N LEU A 61 -7.01 1.11 5.72
CA LEU A 61 -7.30 -0.05 6.58
C LEU A 61 -8.79 -0.41 6.55
N ALA A 62 -9.69 0.58 6.50
CA ALA A 62 -11.12 0.32 6.33
C ALA A 62 -11.43 -0.33 4.96
N TYR A 63 -10.79 0.15 3.89
CA TYR A 63 -10.91 -0.42 2.55
C TYR A 63 -10.49 -1.90 2.54
N LEU A 64 -9.30 -2.23 3.05
CA LEU A 64 -8.80 -3.60 3.04
C LEU A 64 -9.69 -4.56 3.85
N ARG A 65 -10.20 -4.10 5.00
CA ARG A 65 -11.16 -4.89 5.79
C ARG A 65 -12.45 -5.16 5.02
N ALA A 66 -12.99 -4.14 4.33
CA ALA A 66 -14.21 -4.29 3.55
C ALA A 66 -14.01 -5.17 2.29
N ALA A 67 -12.81 -5.14 1.71
CA ALA A 67 -12.45 -5.93 0.53
C ALA A 67 -11.86 -7.31 0.87
N GLU A 68 -11.73 -7.65 2.15
CA GLU A 68 -11.12 -8.89 2.65
C GLU A 68 -9.70 -9.15 2.11
N LEU A 69 -8.93 -8.07 1.94
CA LEU A 69 -7.58 -8.11 1.41
C LEU A 69 -6.54 -8.06 2.54
N ALA A 70 -5.61 -9.01 2.51
CA ALA A 70 -4.42 -9.00 3.36
C ALA A 70 -3.28 -8.13 2.79
N TYR A 71 -3.32 -7.83 1.50
CA TYR A 71 -2.31 -7.06 0.79
C TYR A 71 -2.96 -6.08 -0.18
N GLY A 72 -2.38 -4.90 -0.33
CA GLY A 72 -2.73 -3.96 -1.38
C GLY A 72 -1.61 -2.98 -1.67
N ALA A 73 -1.36 -2.72 -2.95
CA ALA A 73 -0.56 -1.59 -3.42
C ALA A 73 -1.50 -0.46 -3.82
N PHE A 74 -1.47 0.62 -3.07
CA PHE A 74 -2.32 1.79 -3.26
C PHE A 74 -1.52 2.90 -3.94
N ASP A 75 -2.15 3.53 -4.92
CA ASP A 75 -1.61 4.72 -5.58
C ASP A 75 -2.43 5.95 -5.20
N PHE A 76 -1.73 7.00 -4.78
CA PHE A 76 -2.33 8.32 -4.54
C PHE A 76 -1.59 9.40 -5.32
N ALA A 77 -2.32 10.45 -5.67
CA ALA A 77 -1.74 11.72 -6.06
C ALA A 77 -1.71 12.65 -4.83
N GLU A 78 -0.55 13.23 -4.51
CA GLU A 78 -0.44 14.29 -3.50
C GLU A 78 -0.54 15.66 -4.17
N ASP A 79 -1.44 16.53 -3.71
CA ASP A 79 -1.60 17.88 -4.25
C ASP A 79 -0.70 18.94 -3.57
N GLY A 80 -0.91 20.21 -3.93
CA GLY A 80 -0.18 21.36 -3.39
C GLY A 80 -0.28 21.52 -1.87
N ASP A 81 -1.37 21.06 -1.28
CA ASP A 81 -1.68 21.19 0.14
C ASP A 81 -1.24 19.95 0.94
N GLY A 82 -0.61 18.96 0.29
CA GLY A 82 -0.24 17.68 0.89
C GLY A 82 -1.40 16.70 1.04
N THR A 83 -2.54 16.95 0.39
CA THR A 83 -3.68 16.05 0.43
C THR A 83 -3.45 14.86 -0.50
N TRP A 84 -3.62 13.65 0.02
CA TRP A 84 -3.54 12.42 -0.75
C TRP A 84 -4.90 12.06 -1.36
N TRP A 85 -4.95 12.05 -2.69
CA TRP A 85 -6.09 11.67 -3.50
C TRP A 85 -5.96 10.22 -3.93
N PHE A 86 -6.83 9.34 -3.43
CA PHE A 86 -6.86 7.92 -3.80
C PHE A 86 -7.15 7.77 -5.30
N LEU A 87 -6.33 6.96 -5.98
CA LEU A 87 -6.50 6.63 -7.39
C LEU A 87 -6.96 5.18 -7.55
N GLU A 88 -6.18 4.23 -7.03
CA GLU A 88 -6.48 2.81 -7.12
C GLU A 88 -5.85 1.98 -6.00
N CYS A 89 -6.31 0.73 -5.89
CA CYS A 89 -5.69 -0.33 -5.11
C CYS A 89 -5.53 -1.56 -6.00
N ASN A 90 -4.29 -2.03 -6.17
CA ASN A 90 -3.97 -3.27 -6.85
C ASN A 90 -3.56 -4.34 -5.84
N GLN A 91 -4.37 -5.40 -5.70
CA GLN A 91 -4.16 -6.54 -4.81
C GLN A 91 -2.97 -7.44 -5.19
N SER A 92 -2.34 -7.17 -6.33
CA SER A 92 -1.16 -7.88 -6.85
C SER A 92 -0.07 -6.92 -7.34
N GLY A 93 -0.17 -5.64 -6.96
CA GLY A 93 0.75 -4.61 -7.44
C GLY A 93 2.18 -4.89 -7.02
N GLN A 94 3.13 -4.67 -7.93
CA GLN A 94 4.56 -4.84 -7.67
C GLN A 94 5.05 -3.83 -6.62
N PHE A 95 5.96 -4.28 -5.75
CA PHE A 95 6.56 -3.44 -4.70
C PHE A 95 8.09 -3.37 -4.79
N GLY A 96 8.73 -4.24 -5.57
CA GLY A 96 10.19 -4.41 -5.55
C GLY A 96 10.97 -3.15 -5.89
N PHE A 97 10.50 -2.34 -6.84
CA PHE A 97 11.13 -1.06 -7.18
C PHE A 97 11.12 -0.06 -6.01
N VAL A 98 10.03 -0.01 -5.25
CA VAL A 98 9.94 0.85 -4.05
C VAL A 98 10.92 0.37 -2.99
N GLU A 99 10.93 -0.93 -2.70
CA GLU A 99 11.82 -1.51 -1.69
C GLU A 99 13.29 -1.24 -2.01
N VAL A 100 13.69 -1.40 -3.28
CA VAL A 100 15.06 -1.13 -3.73
C VAL A 100 15.44 0.34 -3.55
N GLU A 101 14.56 1.28 -3.90
CA GLU A 101 14.88 2.71 -3.83
C GLU A 101 14.78 3.28 -2.40
N THR A 102 13.89 2.73 -1.57
CA THR A 102 13.56 3.30 -0.24
C THR A 102 14.15 2.53 0.94
N GLY A 103 14.52 1.27 0.76
CA GLY A 103 14.89 0.36 1.84
C GLY A 103 13.73 -0.07 2.74
N LEU A 104 12.48 0.25 2.39
CA LEU A 104 11.29 -0.21 3.14
C LEU A 104 11.22 -1.74 3.13
N PRO A 105 11.00 -2.41 4.28
CA PRO A 105 11.10 -3.86 4.40
C PRO A 105 9.81 -4.58 3.94
N ILE A 106 9.32 -4.31 2.73
CA ILE A 106 8.06 -4.82 2.21
C ILE A 106 8.08 -6.35 2.08
N ALA A 107 9.09 -6.92 1.42
CA ALA A 107 9.24 -8.36 1.24
C ALA A 107 9.32 -9.09 2.59
N ARG A 108 10.11 -8.54 3.53
CA ARG A 108 10.19 -9.06 4.90
C ARG A 108 8.82 -9.03 5.58
N THR A 109 8.09 -7.92 5.47
CA THR A 109 6.76 -7.77 6.07
C THR A 109 5.77 -8.79 5.52
N ILE A 110 5.81 -9.08 4.20
CA ILE A 110 5.00 -10.13 3.57
C ILE A 110 5.36 -11.51 4.13
N ALA A 111 6.66 -11.85 4.17
CA ALA A 111 7.12 -13.13 4.71
C ALA A 111 6.74 -13.31 6.18
N GLU A 112 6.87 -12.27 7.00
CA GLU A 112 6.43 -12.25 8.40
C GLU A 112 4.91 -12.38 8.55
N TRP A 113 4.13 -11.87 7.61
CA TRP A 113 2.67 -12.03 7.63
C TRP A 113 2.27 -13.46 7.27
N LEU A 114 2.87 -14.04 6.23
CA LEU A 114 2.59 -15.40 5.75
C LEU A 114 3.07 -16.50 6.70
N SER A 115 4.11 -16.23 7.49
CA SER A 115 4.65 -17.20 8.46
C SER A 115 3.86 -17.26 9.77
N ARG A 116 2.84 -16.42 9.94
CA ARG A 116 2.00 -16.46 11.15
C ARG A 116 1.16 -17.73 11.15
N PRO A 117 1.02 -18.39 12.31
CA PRO A 117 0.07 -19.49 12.43
C PRO A 117 -1.33 -18.96 12.11
N ALA A 118 -2.10 -19.72 11.31
CA ALA A 118 -3.49 -19.41 11.08
C ALA A 118 -4.23 -19.30 12.43
N PRO A 119 -5.21 -18.39 12.55
CA PRO A 119 -6.08 -18.37 13.73
C PRO A 119 -6.61 -19.79 13.94
N ARG A 120 -6.42 -20.36 15.14
CA ARG A 120 -7.05 -21.64 15.47
C ARG A 120 -8.54 -21.43 15.32
N GLU A 121 -9.18 -22.21 14.43
CA GLU A 121 -10.64 -22.25 14.41
C GLU A 121 -11.12 -22.59 15.83
N PRO A 122 -12.13 -21.88 16.36
CA PRO A 122 -12.71 -22.25 17.64
C PRO A 122 -13.19 -23.69 17.53
N GLY A 123 -12.49 -24.57 18.25
CA GLY A 123 -12.70 -26.01 18.14
C GLY A 123 -14.18 -26.33 18.38
N CYS A 124 -14.77 -27.03 17.42
CA CYS A 124 -16.00 -27.76 17.65
C CYS A 124 -15.80 -28.61 18.90
N ALA A 125 -16.47 -28.26 19.99
CA ALA A 125 -16.42 -29.04 21.22
C ALA A 125 -17.00 -30.43 20.90
N ASP A 126 -16.13 -31.44 20.78
CA ASP A 126 -16.54 -32.83 20.65
C ASP A 126 -17.25 -33.26 21.94
N GLY A 127 -18.57 -33.23 21.91
CA GLY A 127 -19.47 -33.59 23.00
C GLY A 127 -19.56 -35.09 23.26
N ARG A 128 -18.44 -35.83 23.26
CA ARG A 128 -18.43 -37.23 23.70
C ARG A 128 -18.07 -37.32 25.17
N ARG A 129 -19.11 -37.28 26.02
CA ARG A 129 -19.04 -37.84 27.37
C ARG A 129 -18.66 -39.31 27.27
N LEU A 130 -17.47 -39.65 27.73
CA LEU A 130 -17.13 -41.01 28.13
C LEU A 130 -17.89 -41.33 29.42
N THR A 131 -18.93 -42.15 29.33
CA THR A 131 -19.44 -42.89 30.49
C THR A 131 -18.55 -44.12 30.68
N ALA A 132 -17.83 -44.15 31.79
CA ALA A 132 -17.04 -45.30 32.25
C ALA A 132 -17.97 -46.34 32.97
N PRO A 133 -17.54 -47.61 33.11
CA PRO A 133 -18.41 -48.76 33.39
C PRO A 133 -18.89 -48.87 34.84
#